data_AF-U2YCL1-F1
#
_entry.id   AF-U2YCL1-F1
#
_cell.length_a   1.000
_cell.length_b   1.000
_cell.length_c   1.000
_cell.angle_alpha   90.00
_cell.angle_beta   90.00
_cell.angle_gamma   90.00
#
_symmetry.space_group_name_H-M   'P 1'
#
loop_
_entity.id
_entity.type
_entity.pdbx_description
1 polymer ?
#
loop_
_entity_poly.entity_id
_entity_poly.type
_entity_poly.pdbx_seq_one_letter_code
_entity_poly.pdbx_strand_id
1 'polypeptide(L)' 'MFFDTSKQTKGVSHVAIYIGNNQVIHAVSRGVKIDSLNSSYWKTKYIGAKRL' A
#
# COMPACT_ATOMS: atom_id res chain seq x y z
N MET A 1 -2.49 5.59 -3.07
CA MET A 1 -1.60 4.57 -3.68
C MET A 1 -2.32 3.23 -3.66
N PHE A 2 -2.14 2.42 -4.70
CA PHE A 2 -2.86 1.17 -4.91
C PHE A 2 -1.91 -0.04 -4.90
N PHE A 3 -2.35 -1.14 -4.29
CA PHE A 3 -1.55 -2.34 -4.11
C PHE A 3 -2.33 -3.64 -4.40
N ASP A 4 -1.61 -4.67 -4.86
CA ASP A 4 -2.10 -6.05 -4.99
C ASP A 4 -1.59 -6.92 -3.82
N THR A 5 -2.32 -6.89 -2.70
CA THR A 5 -1.95 -7.64 -1.49
C THR A 5 -2.72 -8.95 -1.33
N SER A 6 -3.83 -9.12 -2.05
CA SER A 6 -4.67 -10.31 -2.01
C SER A 6 -3.98 -11.52 -2.66
N LYS A 7 -4.27 -12.72 -2.16
CA LYS A 7 -3.86 -13.98 -2.81
C LYS A 7 -5.00 -14.60 -3.61
N GLN A 8 -6.24 -14.15 -3.39
CA GLN A 8 -7.46 -14.71 -3.95
C GLN A 8 -7.92 -13.97 -5.21
N THR A 9 -7.59 -12.69 -5.31
CA THR A 9 -8.02 -11.81 -6.41
C THR A 9 -6.81 -11.09 -6.99
N LYS A 10 -6.64 -11.12 -8.31
CA LYS A 10 -5.61 -10.33 -8.99
C LYS A 10 -6.07 -8.88 -9.14
N GLY A 11 -5.15 -7.93 -8.98
CA GLY A 11 -5.41 -6.50 -9.16
C GLY A 11 -5.48 -5.73 -7.85
N VAL A 12 -6.00 -4.49 -7.94
CA VAL A 12 -6.06 -3.58 -6.79
C VAL A 12 -6.93 -4.20 -5.68
N SER A 13 -6.30 -4.50 -4.55
CA SER A 13 -6.96 -5.07 -3.37
C SER A 13 -6.70 -4.27 -2.10
N HIS A 14 -5.80 -3.27 -2.15
CA HIS A 14 -5.48 -2.44 -1.01
C HIS A 14 -5.13 -1.00 -1.41
N VAL A 15 -5.39 -0.06 -0.50
CA VAL A 15 -5.12 1.37 -0.68
C VAL A 15 -4.37 1.95 0.52
N ALA A 16 -3.44 2.87 0.23
CA ALA A 16 -2.73 3.63 1.24
C ALA A 16 -2.60 5.11 0.83
N ILE A 17 -2.53 6.00 1.82
CA ILE A 17 -2.30 7.42 1.63
C ILE A 17 -0.80 7.68 1.76
N TYR A 18 -0.21 8.35 0.77
CA TYR A 18 1.20 8.74 0.84
C TYR A 18 1.36 9.95 1.76
N ILE A 19 2.31 9.88 2.69
CA ILE A 19 2.53 10.92 3.71
C ILE A 19 3.92 11.57 3.63
N GLY A 20 4.69 11.30 2.57
CA GLY A 20 6.07 11.75 2.43
C GLY A 20 7.10 10.72 2.90
N ASN A 21 8.39 11.02 2.73
CA ASN A 21 9.52 10.18 3.19
C ASN A 21 9.46 8.70 2.76
N ASN A 22 8.93 8.40 1.57
CA ASN A 22 8.69 7.01 1.13
C ASN A 22 7.82 6.21 2.13
N GLN A 23 6.88 6.87 2.82
CA GLN A 23 5.98 6.26 3.79
C GLN A 23 4.53 6.41 3.38
N VAL A 24 3.73 5.43 3.82
CA VAL A 24 2.29 5.43 3.64
C VAL A 24 1.58 5.17 4.97
N ILE A 25 0.42 5.78 5.15
CA ILE A 25 -0.55 5.46 6.21
C ILE A 25 -1.72 4.68 5.60
N HIS A 26 -2.14 3.61 6.29
CA HIS A 26 -3.18 2.70 5.81
C HIS A 26 -3.80 1.90 6.94
N ALA A 27 -5.00 1.36 6.69
CA ALA A 27 -5.70 0.48 7.62
C ALA A 27 -5.41 -0.98 7.27
N VAL A 28 -4.86 -1.73 8.22
CA VAL A 28 -4.62 -3.17 8.11
C VAL A 28 -5.49 -3.92 9.12
N SER A 29 -5.47 -5.25 9.09
CA SER A 29 -6.23 -6.10 10.02
C SER A 29 -5.95 -5.83 11.50
N ARG A 30 -4.82 -5.19 11.82
CA ARG A 30 -4.41 -4.81 13.20
C ARG A 30 -4.57 -3.32 13.51
N GLY A 31 -5.37 -2.60 12.72
CA GLY A 31 -5.61 -1.16 12.88
C GLY A 31 -4.82 -0.29 11.90
N VAL A 32 -4.71 1.01 12.21
CA VAL A 32 -4.00 1.98 11.38
C VAL A 32 -2.50 1.86 11.60
N LYS A 33 -1.73 1.79 10.52
CA LYS A 33 -0.27 1.65 10.56
C LYS A 33 0.40 2.60 9.58
N ILE A 34 1.64 2.96 9.88
CA ILE A 34 2.57 3.60 8.95
C ILE A 34 3.61 2.58 8.51
N ASP A 35 3.81 2.43 7.20
CA ASP A 35 4.81 1.53 6.63
C ASP A 35 5.67 2.26 5.60
N SER A 36 6.93 1.83 5.47
CA SER A 36 7.82 2.32 4.41
C SER A 36 7.59 1.56 3.10
N LEU A 37 7.47 2.31 2.01
CA LEU A 37 7.46 1.81 0.64
C LEU A 37 8.77 1.16 0.22
N ASN A 38 9.86 1.37 0.97
CA ASN A 38 11.14 0.72 0.67
C ASN A 38 11.17 -0.77 1.06
N SER A 39 10.19 -1.22 1.85
CA SER A 39 10.00 -2.62 2.21
C SER A 39 9.81 -3.48 0.96
N SER A 40 10.49 -4.62 0.91
CA SER A 40 10.37 -5.59 -0.19
C SER A 40 8.92 -6.02 -0.41
N TYR A 41 8.15 -6.17 0.68
CA TYR A 41 6.74 -6.49 0.62
C TYR A 41 5.95 -5.44 -0.17
N TRP A 42 6.04 -4.16 0.22
CA TRP A 42 5.28 -3.09 -0.43
C TRP A 42 5.75 -2.78 -1.85
N LYS A 43 7.06 -2.93 -2.13
CA LYS A 43 7.60 -2.80 -3.50
C LYS A 43 6.98 -3.80 -4.46
N THR A 44 6.90 -5.08 -4.08
CA THR A 44 6.35 -6.12 -4.96
C THR A 44 4.84 -6.03 -5.15
N LYS A 45 4.13 -5.33 -4.26
CA LYS A 45 2.68 -5.18 -4.33
C LYS A 45 2.23 -3.86 -4.94
N TYR A 46 3.12 -2.92 -5.21
CA TYR A 46 2.76 -1.60 -5.75
C TYR A 46 2.23 -1.71 -7.19
N ILE A 47 1.03 -1.17 -7.42
CA ILE A 47 0.42 -1.08 -8.75
C ILE A 47 0.61 0.34 -9.33
N GLY A 48 0.36 1.36 -8.50
CA GLY A 48 0.37 2.74 -8.97
C GLY A 48 -0.13 3.74 -7.93
N ALA A 49 -0.12 5.01 -8.31
CA ALA A 49 -0.63 6.09 -7.51
C ALA A 49 -1.50 7.01 -8.37
N LYS A 50 -2.57 7.54 -7.77
CA LYS A 50 -3.41 8.59 -8.35
C LYS A 50 -3.40 9.78 -7.40
N ARG A 51 -3.31 10.98 -7.98
CA ARG A 51 -3.49 12.26 -7.30
C ARG A 51 -4.82 12.86 -7.78
N LEU A 52 -5.60 13.38 -6.84
CA LEU A 52 -6.81 14.16 -7.13
C LEU A 52 -6.45 15.64 -7.30
#